data_AF-A0A1I2RDM0-F1
#
_entry.id   AF-A0A1I2RDM0-F1
#
_cell.length_a   1.000
_cell.length_b   1.000
_cell.length_c   1.000
_cell.angle_alpha   90.00
_cell.angle_beta   90.00
_cell.angle_gamma   90.00
#
_symmetry.space_group_name_H-M   'P 1'
#
loop_
_entity.id
_entity.type
_entity.pdbx_description
1 polymer ?
#
loop_
_entity_poly.entity_id
_entity_poly.type
_entity_poly.pdbx_seq_one_letter_code
_entity_poly.pdbx_strand_id
1 'polypeptide(L)' 'MIWDDYLWPVHQYKRALTKTAKPIKGIDAVVHGHVNCDFVERGINQVWIDTILGSGKLTVLSTDQLFSP' A
#
# COMPACT_ATOMS: atom_id res chain seq x y z
N MET A 1 13.49 -1.86 -21.62
CA MET A 1 12.50 -2.42 -20.67
C MET A 1 12.49 -1.49 -19.47
N ILE A 2 11.42 -0.73 -19.32
CA ILE A 2 11.28 0.29 -18.27
C ILE A 2 10.64 -0.43 -17.09
N TRP A 3 11.42 -0.63 -16.02
CA TRP A 3 10.99 -1.37 -14.83
C TRP A 3 10.13 -0.52 -13.89
N ASP A 4 10.13 0.80 -14.07
CA ASP A 4 9.43 1.75 -13.21
C ASP A 4 7.92 1.46 -13.12
N ASP A 5 7.26 1.05 -14.21
CA ASP A 5 5.83 0.74 -14.17
C ASP A 5 5.50 -0.56 -13.40
N TYR A 6 6.48 -1.44 -13.26
CA TYR A 6 6.32 -2.73 -12.57
C TYR A 6 6.71 -2.65 -11.10
N LEU A 7 7.74 -1.86 -10.79
CA LEU A 7 8.19 -1.68 -9.42
C LEU A 7 7.35 -0.57 -8.75
N TRP A 8 7.15 0.57 -9.40
CA TRP A 8 6.65 1.83 -8.81
C TRP A 8 5.25 2.26 -9.34
N PRO A 9 4.20 1.43 -9.29
CA PRO A 9 2.89 1.81 -9.81
C PRO A 9 2.13 2.77 -8.89
N VAL A 10 2.41 4.07 -8.97
CA VAL A 10 1.68 5.14 -8.22
C VAL A 10 0.18 5.14 -8.54
N HIS A 11 -0.20 4.63 -9.71
CA HIS A 11 -1.60 4.50 -10.12
C HIS A 11 -2.40 3.53 -9.23
N GLN A 12 -1.78 2.49 -8.66
CA GLN A 12 -2.46 1.57 -7.75
C GLN A 12 -2.78 2.25 -6.42
N TYR A 13 -1.83 3.02 -5.89
CA TYR A 13 -2.04 3.86 -4.71
C TYR A 13 -3.18 4.88 -4.93
N LYS A 14 -3.18 5.59 -6.07
CA LYS A 14 -4.28 6.51 -6.43
C LYS A 14 -5.64 5.81 -6.51
N ARG A 15 -5.68 4.56 -6.98
CA ARG A 15 -6.92 3.76 -7.01
C ARG A 15 -7.36 3.33 -5.60
N ALA A 16 -6.42 3.04 -4.70
CA ALA A 16 -6.73 2.77 -3.30
C ALA A 16 -7.37 4.00 -2.63
N LEU A 17 -6.77 5.19 -2.80
CA LEU A 17 -7.31 6.47 -2.28
C LEU A 17 -8.73 6.77 -2.79
N THR A 18 -9.01 6.42 -4.04
CA THR A 18 -10.34 6.62 -4.66
C THR A 18 -11.30 5.45 -4.45
N LYS A 19 -10.91 4.42 -3.68
CA LYS A 19 -11.70 3.20 -3.43
C LYS A 19 -12.10 2.44 -4.71
N THR A 20 -11.27 2.53 -5.75
CA THR A 20 -11.46 1.85 -7.05
C THR A 20 -10.42 0.75 -7.31
N ALA A 21 -9.59 0.44 -6.31
CA ALA A 21 -8.67 -0.68 -6.38
C ALA A 21 -9.43 -2.00 -6.61
N LYS A 22 -8.82 -2.93 -7.34
CA LYS A 22 -9.32 -4.30 -7.51
C LYS A 22 -8.46 -5.25 -6.69
N PRO A 23 -9.00 -6.37 -6.19
CA PRO A 23 -8.19 -7.34 -5.48
C PRO A 23 -7.13 -7.95 -6.40
N ILE A 24 -5.94 -8.16 -5.86
CA ILE A 24 -4.94 -9.02 -6.48
C ILE A 24 -5.37 -10.47 -6.23
N LYS A 25 -5.67 -11.20 -7.31
CA LYS A 25 -6.26 -12.55 -7.20
C LYS A 25 -5.26 -13.55 -6.62
N GLY A 26 -5.77 -14.46 -5.78
CA GLY A 26 -4.98 -15.54 -5.19
C GLY A 26 -4.02 -15.11 -4.08
N ILE A 27 -4.15 -13.89 -3.58
CA ILE A 27 -3.30 -13.32 -2.52
C ILE A 27 -4.19 -12.70 -1.45
N ASP A 28 -3.91 -13.01 -0.18
CA ASP A 28 -4.69 -12.51 0.96
C ASP A 28 -4.37 -11.05 1.29
N ALA A 29 -3.10 -10.65 1.21
CA ALA A 29 -2.65 -9.28 1.40
C ALA A 29 -1.37 -8.99 0.60
N VAL A 30 -1.27 -7.77 0.07
CA VAL A 30 -0.05 -7.23 -0.55
C VAL A 30 0.33 -5.96 0.20
N VAL A 31 1.57 -5.94 0.70
CA VAL A 31 2.10 -4.80 1.45
C VAL A 31 3.09 -4.04 0.57
N HIS A 32 2.85 -2.75 0.43
CA HIS A 32 3.61 -1.83 -0.39
C HIS A 32 4.32 -0.79 0.47
N GLY A 33 5.51 -0.39 0.04
CA GLY A 33 6.17 0.83 0.51
C GLY A 33 6.14 1.93 -0.55
N HIS A 34 7.21 2.72 -0.58
CA HIS A 34 7.62 3.61 -1.67
C HIS A 34 6.84 4.93 -1.88
N VAL A 35 5.53 4.96 -1.61
CA VAL A 35 4.68 6.11 -2.00
C VAL A 35 4.65 7.28 -1.00
N ASN A 36 5.38 7.21 0.12
CA ASN A 36 5.40 8.26 1.15
C ASN A 36 4.01 8.74 1.58
N CYS A 37 3.13 7.82 2.00
CA CYS A 37 1.78 8.14 2.41
C CYS A 37 1.73 8.83 3.80
N ASP A 38 0.77 9.73 4.01
CA ASP A 38 0.62 10.45 5.29
C ASP A 38 0.18 9.53 6.44
N PHE A 39 -0.56 8.47 6.10
CA PHE A 39 -1.06 7.44 6.99
C PHE A 39 -1.02 6.08 6.28
N VAL A 40 -1.22 4.99 7.03
CA VAL A 40 -1.30 3.65 6.43
C VAL A 40 -2.56 3.56 5.58
N GLU A 41 -2.39 3.36 4.29
CA GLU A 41 -3.49 3.34 3.34
C GLU A 41 -3.89 1.91 2.97
N ARG A 42 -5.19 1.67 2.81
CA ARG A 42 -5.74 0.34 2.52
C ARG A 42 -6.68 0.37 1.32
N GLY A 43 -6.53 -0.60 0.43
CA GLY A 43 -7.37 -0.80 -0.73
C GLY A 43 -7.64 -2.29 -0.97
N ILE A 44 -8.82 -2.77 -0.56
CA ILE A 44 -9.20 -4.19 -0.62
C ILE A 44 -8.14 -5.07 0.07
N ASN A 45 -7.30 -5.79 -0.69
CA ASN A 45 -6.23 -6.66 -0.18
C ASN A 45 -4.83 -6.05 -0.36
N GLN A 46 -4.73 -4.73 -0.53
CA GLN A 46 -3.47 -4.01 -0.70
C GLN A 46 -3.33 -2.97 0.41
N VAL A 47 -2.13 -2.84 0.97
CA VAL A 47 -1.83 -1.95 2.10
C VAL A 47 -0.52 -1.19 1.84
N TRP A 48 -0.50 0.12 2.04
CA TRP A 48 0.68 0.97 1.91
C TRP A 48 1.15 1.44 3.29
N ILE A 49 2.40 1.14 3.64
CA ILE A 49 2.96 1.39 4.99
C ILE A 49 4.12 2.40 5.02
N ASP A 50 4.53 2.93 3.86
CA ASP A 50 5.65 3.87 3.79
C ASP A 50 5.22 5.27 4.23
N THR A 51 5.24 5.52 5.54
CA THR A 51 4.76 6.77 6.12
C THR A 51 5.86 7.65 6.71
N ILE A 52 7.14 7.28 6.56
CA ILE A 52 8.23 7.96 7.26
C ILE A 52 8.39 9.41 6.82
N LEU A 53 8.22 9.72 5.52
CA LEU A 53 8.31 11.09 5.03
C LEU A 53 7.02 11.90 5.25
N GLY A 54 5.84 11.27 5.19
CA GLY A 54 4.55 11.94 5.40
C GLY A 54 4.23 12.21 6.88
N SER A 55 4.52 11.25 7.75
CA SER A 55 4.19 11.31 9.18
C SER A 55 5.39 11.59 10.10
N GLY A 56 6.62 11.45 9.60
CA GLY A 56 7.85 11.50 10.41
C GLY A 56 8.08 10.24 11.25
N LYS A 57 7.28 9.18 11.10
CA LYS A 57 7.33 7.96 11.92
C LYS A 57 7.51 6.71 11.06
N LEU A 58 8.35 5.79 11.51
CA LEU A 58 8.44 4.46 10.90
C LEU A 58 7.17 3.67 11.24
N THR A 59 6.53 3.10 10.23
CA THR A 59 5.41 2.16 10.44
C THR A 59 5.91 0.74 10.50
N VAL A 60 5.47 0.02 11.54
CA VAL A 60 5.59 -1.43 11.67
C VAL A 60 4.21 -1.96 11.99
N LEU A 61 3.76 -2.97 11.25
CA LEU A 61 2.49 -3.66 11.50
C LEU A 61 2.79 -5.11 11.87
N SER A 62 2.12 -5.61 12.91
CA SER A 62 2.00 -7.06 13.10
C SER A 62 1.09 -7.67 12.03
N THR A 63 1.16 -8.98 11.86
CA THR A 63 0.23 -9.72 10.99
C THR A 63 -1.22 -9.52 11.42
N ASP A 64 -1.50 -9.45 12.73
CA ASP A 64 -2.85 -9.21 13.23
C ASP A 64 -3.36 -7.83 12.82
N GLN A 65 -2.52 -6.79 12.93
CA GLN A 65 -2.86 -5.43 12.47
C GLN A 65 -3.01 -5.32 10.95
N LEU A 66 -2.39 -6.24 10.20
CA LEU A 66 -2.52 -6.31 8.74
C LEU A 66 -3.88 -6.90 8.33
N PHE A 67 -4.30 -8.00 8.97
CA PHE A 67 -5.52 -8.73 8.61
C PHE A 67 -6.77 -8.33 9.41
N SER A 68 -6.60 -7.64 10.55
CA SER A 68 -7.67 -7.13 11.41
C SER A 68 -7.49 -5.61 11.67
N PRO A 69 -7.69 -4.78 10.64
CA PRO A 69 -7.44 -3.34 10.69
C PRO A 69 -8.47 -2.52 11.47
#